data_AF-A0A2G4IUR5-F1
#
_entry.id   AF-A0A2G4IUR5-F1
#
_cell.length_a   1.000
_cell.length_b   1.000
_cell.length_c   1.000
_cell.angle_alpha   90.00
_cell.angle_beta   90.00
_cell.angle_gamma   90.00
#
_symmetry.space_group_name_H-M   'P 1'
#
loop_
_entity.id
_entity.type
_entity.pdbx_description
1 polymer ?
#
loop_
_entity_poly.entity_id
_entity_poly.type
_entity_poly.pdbx_seq_one_letter_code
_entity_poly.pdbx_strand_id
1 'polypeptide(L)'
;MTTLATNRLMLIVAVVLMICRAHAAVAEEPAVAQTPETPGPKASDESDLARKAEIMNSARWRRAIFELGEWLSNQPLYSAKQVARIKSDFNGRVAKMSSYEVEYLLDDLDAKFKVLDTPEAQEARAWVGQYMSVMSDRKREELLKDVPNVVTMSAGQLSQELEKIEQKRAQLQQQHAAFDQSRGQLVDQAQLSRQQTAQAAAMGRNQGSGGGGGAYSPYGNQGGGKPPFADSHGSGMTLTSGPFGAFVSMSLGNF
;
A
#
# COMPACT_ATOMS: atom_id res chain seq x y z
N MET A 1 -10.72 8.26 -37.57
CA MET A 1 -9.65 8.76 -36.67
C MET A 1 -10.24 9.04 -35.29
N THR A 2 -10.59 8.01 -34.50
CA THR A 2 -11.01 8.20 -33.09
C THR A 2 -11.19 6.84 -32.40
N THR A 3 -10.11 6.25 -31.90
CA THR A 3 -10.16 5.14 -30.93
C THR A 3 -8.77 4.96 -30.32
N LEU A 4 -8.38 5.84 -29.39
CA LEU A 4 -7.12 5.71 -28.62
C LEU A 4 -7.21 6.53 -27.32
N ALA A 5 -8.19 6.22 -26.46
CA ALA A 5 -8.28 6.87 -25.15
C ALA A 5 -8.85 5.97 -24.03
N THR A 6 -8.88 4.64 -24.22
CA THR A 6 -9.47 3.71 -23.25
C THR A 6 -8.45 2.77 -22.60
N ASN A 7 -7.16 2.86 -22.95
CA ASN A 7 -6.11 1.96 -22.45
C ASN A 7 -5.18 2.56 -21.37
N ARG A 8 -5.47 3.75 -20.82
CA ARG A 8 -4.61 4.37 -19.79
C ARG A 8 -5.06 4.11 -18.35
N LEU A 9 -6.27 3.59 -18.11
CA LEU A 9 -6.75 3.29 -16.75
C LEU A 9 -6.44 1.85 -16.28
N MET A 10 -5.99 0.96 -17.17
CA MET A 10 -5.55 -0.40 -16.83
C MET A 10 -4.03 -0.57 -16.76
N LEU A 11 -3.25 0.52 -16.77
CA LEU A 11 -1.78 0.45 -16.73
C LEU A 11 -1.16 0.85 -15.37
N ILE A 12 -1.96 1.09 -14.33
CA ILE A 12 -1.45 1.40 -12.98
C ILE A 12 -1.55 0.17 -12.04
N VAL A 13 -2.24 -0.89 -12.46
CA VAL A 13 -2.29 -2.18 -11.72
C VAL A 13 -1.18 -3.16 -12.17
N ALA A 14 -0.38 -2.80 -13.19
CA ALA A 14 0.63 -3.66 -13.80
C ALA A 14 2.08 -3.19 -13.59
N VAL A 15 2.42 -2.64 -12.41
CA VAL A 15 3.82 -2.40 -11.99
C VAL A 15 4.18 -3.21 -10.74
N VAL A 16 3.48 -4.33 -10.50
CA VAL A 16 3.77 -5.26 -9.40
C VAL A 16 4.38 -6.58 -9.90
N LEU A 17 4.68 -6.69 -11.20
CA LEU A 17 5.04 -7.98 -11.80
C LEU A 17 6.17 -7.88 -12.83
N MET A 18 7.33 -7.37 -12.40
CA MET A 18 8.66 -7.65 -12.98
C MET A 18 9.66 -6.65 -12.39
N ILE A 19 10.23 -6.94 -11.23
CA ILE A 19 11.63 -6.57 -11.00
C ILE A 19 12.38 -7.85 -10.74
N CYS A 20 13.06 -8.23 -11.80
CA CYS A 20 14.15 -9.16 -11.93
C CYS A 20 14.71 -9.65 -10.60
N ARG A 21 14.60 -10.98 -10.46
CA ARG A 21 15.48 -11.88 -9.76
C ARG A 21 16.93 -11.72 -10.26
N ALA A 22 17.51 -10.51 -10.15
CA ALA A 22 18.93 -10.30 -10.25
C ALA A 22 19.49 -10.78 -8.92
N HIS A 23 20.04 -11.99 -8.93
CA HIS A 23 20.97 -12.43 -7.90
C HIS A 23 22.14 -11.46 -7.97
N ALA A 24 22.07 -10.37 -7.20
CA ALA A 24 23.25 -9.62 -6.86
C ALA A 24 24.13 -10.59 -6.09
N ALA A 25 25.23 -10.98 -6.74
CA ALA A 25 26.33 -11.66 -6.11
C ALA A 25 26.72 -10.84 -4.88
N VAL A 26 26.29 -11.30 -3.71
CA VAL A 26 26.83 -10.86 -2.44
C VAL A 26 28.30 -11.21 -2.51
N ALA A 27 29.16 -10.20 -2.46
CA ALA A 27 30.59 -10.39 -2.26
C ALA A 27 30.74 -11.20 -0.97
N GLU A 28 31.13 -12.47 -1.13
CA GLU A 28 31.63 -13.31 -0.06
C GLU A 28 32.79 -12.56 0.60
N GLU A 29 32.52 -12.00 1.77
CA GLU A 29 33.54 -11.80 2.78
C GLU A 29 34.24 -13.15 2.95
N PRO A 30 35.59 -13.21 2.87
CA PRO A 30 36.31 -14.47 2.84
C PRO A 30 35.93 -15.28 4.08
N ALA A 31 35.17 -16.35 3.83
CA ALA A 31 34.80 -17.34 4.80
C ALA A 31 36.08 -17.84 5.46
N VAL A 32 36.32 -17.39 6.69
CA VAL A 32 37.18 -18.11 7.62
C VAL A 32 36.56 -19.49 7.68
N ALA A 33 37.25 -20.48 7.10
CA ALA A 33 36.82 -21.85 7.00
C ALA A 33 36.46 -22.36 8.41
N GLN A 34 35.19 -22.25 8.77
CA GLN A 34 34.61 -22.95 9.90
C GLN A 34 34.50 -24.40 9.43
N THR A 35 35.50 -25.18 9.82
CA THR A 35 35.50 -26.64 9.77
C THR A 35 34.08 -27.11 10.13
N PRO A 36 33.41 -27.93 9.30
CA PRO A 36 32.10 -28.44 9.65
C PRO A 36 32.25 -29.21 10.96
N GLU A 37 31.74 -28.62 12.04
CA GLU A 37 31.69 -29.29 13.33
C GLU A 37 30.91 -30.58 13.13
N THR A 38 31.61 -31.68 13.40
CA THR A 38 31.10 -33.03 13.47
C THR A 38 29.72 -32.99 14.13
N PRO A 39 28.66 -33.57 13.52
CA PRO A 39 27.35 -33.59 14.16
C PRO A 39 27.51 -34.22 15.53
N GLY A 40 27.25 -33.43 16.57
CA GLY A 40 27.32 -33.88 17.95
C GLY A 40 26.51 -35.16 18.13
N PRO A 41 26.85 -36.01 19.11
CA PRO A 41 26.14 -37.25 19.37
C PRO A 41 24.65 -36.92 19.44
N LYS A 42 23.83 -37.60 18.62
CA LYS A 42 22.37 -37.50 18.68
C LYS A 42 21.98 -37.74 20.13
N ALA A 43 21.68 -36.66 20.84
CA ALA A 43 21.11 -36.73 22.17
C ALA A 43 19.92 -37.68 22.05
N SER A 44 19.83 -38.68 22.92
CA SER A 44 18.66 -39.56 22.94
C SER A 44 17.39 -38.71 22.94
N ASP A 45 16.36 -39.11 22.19
CA ASP A 45 15.13 -38.33 22.05
C ASP A 45 14.55 -37.93 23.43
N GLU A 46 14.74 -38.77 24.45
CA GLU A 46 14.37 -38.49 25.84
C GLU A 46 15.13 -37.32 26.47
N SER A 47 16.45 -37.25 26.27
CA SER A 47 17.28 -36.16 26.77
C SER A 47 16.99 -34.82 26.08
N ASP A 48 16.66 -34.83 24.77
CA ASP A 48 16.26 -33.63 24.04
C ASP A 48 14.92 -33.09 24.55
N LEU A 49 13.94 -33.98 24.79
CA LEU A 49 12.65 -33.61 25.35
C LEU A 49 12.77 -33.00 26.75
N ALA A 50 13.61 -33.56 27.62
CA ALA A 50 13.86 -33.02 28.95
C ALA A 50 14.46 -31.59 28.89
N ARG A 51 15.49 -31.40 28.03
CA ARG A 51 16.11 -30.08 27.83
C ARG A 51 15.11 -29.08 27.24
N LYS A 52 14.32 -29.49 26.25
CA LYS A 52 13.27 -28.66 25.67
C LYS A 52 12.24 -28.22 26.71
N ALA A 53 11.82 -29.13 27.60
CA ALA A 53 10.91 -28.80 28.68
C ALA A 53 11.51 -27.78 29.66
N GLU A 54 12.81 -27.89 29.97
CA GLU A 54 13.51 -26.90 30.77
C GLU A 54 13.52 -25.51 30.10
N ILE A 55 13.86 -25.45 28.80
CA ILE A 55 13.83 -24.21 28.01
C ILE A 55 12.43 -23.61 27.99
N MET A 56 11.38 -24.40 27.76
CA MET A 56 9.99 -23.93 27.73
C MET A 56 9.49 -23.43 29.10
N ASN A 57 10.07 -23.91 30.21
CA ASN A 57 9.74 -23.42 31.56
C ASN A 57 10.62 -22.22 31.99
N SER A 58 11.67 -21.91 31.23
CA SER A 58 12.57 -20.80 31.53
C SER A 58 11.86 -19.45 31.54
N ALA A 59 12.44 -18.49 32.27
CA ALA A 59 11.96 -17.11 32.27
C ALA A 59 12.11 -16.45 30.88
N ARG A 60 13.18 -16.80 30.14
CA ARG A 60 13.46 -16.31 28.79
C ARG A 60 12.35 -16.68 27.81
N TRP A 61 11.94 -17.94 27.80
CA TRP A 61 10.82 -18.40 26.96
C TRP A 61 9.53 -17.65 27.29
N ARG A 62 9.14 -17.58 28.57
CA ARG A 62 7.92 -16.88 28.99
C ARG A 62 7.91 -15.41 28.56
N ARG A 63 9.05 -14.72 28.70
CA ARG A 63 9.21 -13.34 28.25
C ARG A 63 9.05 -13.21 26.73
N ALA A 64 9.77 -14.01 25.95
CA ALA A 64 9.71 -13.97 24.48
C ALA A 64 8.29 -14.23 23.96
N ILE A 65 7.55 -15.18 24.56
CA ILE A 65 6.16 -15.47 24.18
C ILE A 65 5.21 -14.34 24.58
N PHE A 66 5.43 -13.72 25.74
CA PHE A 66 4.66 -12.55 26.17
C PHE A 66 4.88 -11.37 25.21
N GLU A 67 6.14 -11.01 24.94
CA GLU A 67 6.50 -9.91 24.04
C GLU A 67 5.98 -10.17 22.61
N LEU A 68 6.08 -11.41 22.11
CA LEU A 68 5.48 -11.79 20.82
C LEU A 68 3.97 -11.61 20.83
N GLY A 69 3.34 -12.02 21.94
CA GLY A 69 1.89 -11.92 22.12
C GLY A 69 1.39 -10.48 22.13
N GLU A 70 2.06 -9.60 22.86
CA GLU A 70 1.76 -8.17 22.94
C GLU A 70 2.05 -7.46 21.62
N TRP A 71 3.20 -7.77 21.00
CA TRP A 71 3.56 -7.20 19.71
C TRP A 71 2.51 -7.54 18.66
N LEU A 72 2.06 -8.80 18.58
CA LEU A 72 1.02 -9.26 17.65
C LEU A 72 -0.34 -8.59 17.92
N SER A 73 -0.74 -8.43 19.19
CA SER A 73 -2.05 -7.83 19.52
C SER A 73 -2.11 -6.34 19.23
N ASN A 74 -0.98 -5.64 19.32
CA ASN A 74 -0.93 -4.22 19.03
C ASN A 74 -0.94 -3.92 17.53
N GLN A 75 -0.81 -4.93 16.64
CA GLN A 75 -0.71 -4.68 15.20
C GLN A 75 -2.08 -4.29 14.62
N PRO A 76 -2.19 -3.14 13.93
CA PRO A 76 -3.42 -2.78 13.22
C PRO A 76 -3.69 -3.70 12.01
N LEU A 77 -2.67 -4.46 11.58
CA LEU A 77 -2.69 -5.29 10.37
C LEU A 77 -3.37 -6.64 10.57
N TYR A 78 -3.41 -7.15 11.79
CA TYR A 78 -3.92 -8.48 12.09
C TYR A 78 -5.24 -8.40 12.84
N SER A 79 -6.26 -9.09 12.33
CA SER A 79 -7.46 -9.37 13.10
C SER A 79 -7.17 -10.31 14.26
N ALA A 80 -7.99 -10.28 15.31
CA ALA A 80 -7.86 -11.20 16.45
C ALA A 80 -7.85 -12.68 16.03
N LYS A 81 -8.64 -13.05 15.00
CA LYS A 81 -8.66 -14.40 14.43
C LYS A 81 -7.33 -14.77 13.77
N GLN A 82 -6.71 -13.85 13.04
CA GLN A 82 -5.38 -14.06 12.44
C GLN A 82 -4.31 -14.19 13.52
N VAL A 83 -4.35 -13.36 14.56
CA VAL A 83 -3.42 -13.47 15.70
C VAL A 83 -3.54 -14.84 16.38
N ALA A 84 -4.76 -15.32 16.62
CA ALA A 84 -4.99 -16.64 17.19
C ALA A 84 -4.43 -17.77 16.30
N ARG A 85 -4.63 -17.67 14.98
CA ARG A 85 -4.07 -18.61 14.01
C ARG A 85 -2.55 -18.61 14.03
N ILE A 86 -1.91 -17.44 13.98
CA ILE A 86 -0.45 -17.29 14.04
C ILE A 86 0.11 -17.92 15.31
N LYS A 87 -0.52 -17.68 16.47
CA LYS A 87 -0.11 -18.30 17.74
C LYS A 87 -0.22 -19.82 17.71
N SER A 88 -1.33 -20.35 17.17
CA SER A 88 -1.52 -21.80 17.01
C SER A 88 -0.46 -22.42 16.09
N ASP A 89 -0.22 -21.82 14.93
CA ASP A 89 0.76 -22.29 13.95
C ASP A 89 2.20 -22.23 14.52
N PHE A 90 2.52 -21.18 15.29
CA PHE A 90 3.78 -21.06 16.01
C PHE A 90 3.96 -22.18 17.04
N ASN A 91 2.96 -22.41 17.91
CA ASN A 91 3.00 -23.48 18.91
C ASN A 91 3.16 -24.86 18.25
N GLY A 92 2.49 -25.09 17.11
CA GLY A 92 2.62 -26.32 16.34
C GLY A 92 4.03 -26.54 15.77
N ARG A 93 4.74 -25.47 15.39
CA ARG A 93 6.15 -25.55 14.95
C ARG A 93 7.09 -25.81 16.12
N VAL A 94 6.93 -25.07 17.21
CA VAL A 94 7.72 -25.25 18.45
C VAL A 94 7.57 -26.67 18.96
N ALA A 95 6.37 -27.26 18.93
CA ALA A 95 6.14 -28.64 19.34
C ALA A 95 6.98 -29.66 18.54
N LYS A 96 7.27 -29.37 17.27
CA LYS A 96 8.05 -30.24 16.36
C LYS A 96 9.57 -29.97 16.40
N MET A 97 10.01 -28.84 16.95
CA MET A 97 11.42 -28.47 17.07
C MET A 97 12.13 -29.27 18.17
N SER A 98 13.40 -29.56 17.96
CA SER A 98 14.34 -30.03 18.99
C SER A 98 14.67 -28.94 20.01
N SER A 99 15.30 -29.31 21.13
CA SER A 99 15.74 -28.34 22.13
C SER A 99 16.70 -27.27 21.55
N TYR A 100 17.64 -27.68 20.71
CA TYR A 100 18.58 -26.78 20.03
C TYR A 100 17.86 -25.78 19.10
N GLU A 101 16.91 -26.26 18.29
CA GLU A 101 16.13 -25.38 17.42
C GLU A 101 15.29 -24.36 18.21
N VAL A 102 14.80 -24.73 19.40
CA VAL A 102 14.09 -23.79 20.29
C VAL A 102 15.04 -22.74 20.87
N GLU A 103 16.28 -23.09 21.22
CA GLU A 103 17.28 -22.10 21.65
C GLU A 103 17.61 -21.10 20.53
N TYR A 104 17.86 -21.59 19.30
CA TYR A 104 18.07 -20.72 18.13
C TYR A 104 16.84 -19.84 17.84
N LEU A 105 15.63 -20.38 17.98
CA LEU A 105 14.40 -19.61 17.83
C LEU A 105 14.33 -18.46 18.85
N LEU A 106 14.75 -18.69 20.09
CA LEU A 106 14.79 -17.65 21.11
C LEU A 106 15.80 -16.54 20.77
N ASP A 107 16.99 -16.91 20.27
CA ASP A 107 17.97 -15.92 19.80
C ASP A 107 17.44 -15.09 18.63
N ASP A 108 16.75 -15.74 17.67
CA ASP A 108 16.14 -15.06 16.53
C ASP A 108 14.95 -14.17 16.95
N LEU A 109 14.14 -14.58 17.93
CA LEU A 109 13.09 -13.72 18.50
C LEU A 109 13.67 -12.48 19.18
N ASP A 110 14.72 -12.64 19.99
CA ASP A 110 15.39 -11.51 20.64
C ASP A 110 15.99 -10.54 19.60
N ALA A 111 16.59 -11.07 18.53
CA ALA A 111 17.10 -10.26 17.42
C ALA A 111 15.97 -9.52 16.68
N LYS A 112 14.84 -10.18 16.42
CA LYS A 112 13.66 -9.54 15.80
C LYS A 112 13.09 -8.43 16.65
N PHE A 113 12.97 -8.62 17.96
CA PHE A 113 12.45 -7.57 18.83
C PHE A 113 13.35 -6.34 18.84
N LYS A 114 14.68 -6.52 18.86
CA LYS A 114 15.62 -5.40 18.69
C LYS A 114 15.40 -4.64 17.39
N VAL A 115 15.16 -5.33 16.28
CA VAL A 115 14.85 -4.69 14.98
C VAL A 115 13.49 -3.98 15.04
N LEU A 116 12.47 -4.61 15.63
CA LEU A 116 11.12 -4.06 15.72
C LEU A 116 10.99 -2.86 16.67
N ASP A 117 11.88 -2.76 17.66
CA ASP A 117 11.93 -1.66 18.62
C ASP A 117 12.63 -0.42 18.04
N THR A 118 13.30 -0.54 16.89
CA THR A 118 13.89 0.62 16.20
C THR A 118 12.81 1.64 15.81
N PRO A 119 13.11 2.95 15.86
CA PRO A 119 12.15 3.97 15.46
C PRO A 119 11.73 3.81 13.99
N GLU A 120 12.63 3.35 13.12
CA GLU A 120 12.36 3.06 11.71
C GLU A 120 11.26 2.00 11.56
N ALA A 121 11.34 0.90 12.32
CA ALA A 121 10.32 -0.15 12.30
C ALA A 121 8.96 0.34 12.84
N GLN A 122 8.98 1.18 13.89
CA GLN A 122 7.76 1.77 14.45
C GLN A 122 7.07 2.71 13.45
N GLU A 123 7.85 3.56 12.78
CA GLU A 123 7.35 4.45 11.72
C GLU A 123 6.81 3.67 10.53
N ALA A 124 7.55 2.66 10.05
CA ALA A 124 7.12 1.81 8.96
C ALA A 124 5.77 1.15 9.28
N ARG A 125 5.61 0.61 10.49
CA ARG A 125 4.35 0.02 10.95
C ARG A 125 3.22 1.04 11.01
N ALA A 126 3.46 2.23 11.57
CA ALA A 126 2.47 3.29 11.64
C ALA A 126 2.03 3.72 10.24
N TRP A 127 2.98 3.89 9.33
CA TRP A 127 2.74 4.23 7.93
C TRP A 127 1.93 3.15 7.20
N VAL A 128 2.28 1.86 7.34
CA VAL A 128 1.49 0.76 6.73
C VAL A 128 0.07 0.74 7.29
N GLY A 129 -0.10 0.96 8.60
CA GLY A 129 -1.43 1.07 9.22
C GLY A 129 -2.28 2.20 8.62
N GLN A 130 -1.70 3.39 8.44
CA GLN A 130 -2.36 4.52 7.78
C GLN A 130 -2.63 4.24 6.29
N TYR A 131 -1.69 3.63 5.59
CA TYR A 131 -1.84 3.28 4.19
C TYR A 131 -2.99 2.29 3.97
N MET A 132 -3.17 1.33 4.87
CA MET A 132 -4.24 0.33 4.76
C MET A 132 -5.61 0.83 5.24
N SER A 133 -5.66 1.91 6.02
CA SER A 133 -6.93 2.50 6.47
C SER A 133 -7.65 3.23 5.33
N VAL A 134 -6.91 3.78 4.36
CA VAL A 134 -7.49 4.43 3.17
C VAL A 134 -7.85 3.45 2.05
N MET A 135 -7.45 2.18 2.17
CA MET A 135 -7.76 1.13 1.19
C MET A 135 -9.10 0.47 1.50
N SER A 136 -9.84 0.10 0.44
CA SER A 136 -11.02 -0.78 0.56
C SER A 136 -10.65 -2.13 1.18
N ASP A 137 -11.57 -2.74 1.93
CA ASP A 137 -11.34 -4.03 2.62
C ASP A 137 -10.89 -5.14 1.65
N ARG A 138 -11.49 -5.22 0.46
CA ARG A 138 -11.07 -6.19 -0.57
C ARG A 138 -9.60 -6.01 -0.97
N LYS A 139 -9.15 -4.77 -1.18
CA LYS A 139 -7.75 -4.48 -1.51
C LYS A 139 -6.83 -4.73 -0.34
N ARG A 140 -7.30 -4.48 0.88
CA ARG A 140 -6.58 -4.81 2.12
C ARG A 140 -6.35 -6.33 2.21
N GLU A 141 -7.37 -7.14 1.97
CA GLU A 141 -7.26 -8.60 1.97
C GLU A 141 -6.35 -9.12 0.85
N GLU A 142 -6.42 -8.54 -0.34
CA GLU A 142 -5.49 -8.85 -1.44
C GLU A 142 -4.04 -8.57 -1.04
N LEU A 143 -3.77 -7.39 -0.47
CA LEU A 143 -2.42 -7.02 -0.02
C LEU A 143 -1.93 -7.90 1.13
N LEU A 144 -2.81 -8.24 2.09
CA LEU A 144 -2.49 -9.08 3.24
C LEU A 144 -2.09 -10.52 2.87
N LYS A 145 -2.42 -10.99 1.67
CA LYS A 145 -1.95 -12.31 1.18
C LYS A 145 -0.45 -12.32 0.90
N ASP A 146 0.08 -11.17 0.48
CA ASP A 146 1.48 -11.00 0.14
C ASP A 146 2.31 -10.47 1.33
N VAL A 147 1.65 -10.06 2.43
CA VAL A 147 2.34 -9.60 3.64
C VAL A 147 3.08 -10.78 4.28
N PRO A 148 4.42 -10.70 4.41
CA PRO A 148 5.20 -11.75 5.03
C PRO A 148 4.79 -11.99 6.48
N ASN A 149 4.73 -13.26 6.90
CA ASN A 149 4.49 -13.60 8.29
C ASN A 149 5.80 -13.40 9.09
N VAL A 150 5.85 -12.34 9.90
CA VAL A 150 7.00 -11.97 10.74
C VAL A 150 7.46 -13.09 11.66
N VAL A 151 6.55 -13.99 12.06
CA VAL A 151 6.86 -15.15 12.92
C VAL A 151 7.59 -16.26 12.16
N THR A 152 7.56 -16.25 10.83
CA THR A 152 8.24 -17.26 9.99
C THR A 152 9.54 -16.75 9.37
N MET A 153 9.72 -15.44 9.27
CA MET A 153 10.94 -14.82 8.75
C MET A 153 12.07 -14.89 9.76
N SER A 154 13.33 -14.69 9.36
CA SER A 154 14.42 -14.38 10.29
C SER A 154 14.52 -12.87 10.57
N ALA A 155 15.29 -12.48 11.60
CA ALA A 155 15.57 -11.06 11.87
C ALA A 155 16.17 -10.33 10.66
N GLY A 156 17.13 -10.94 9.95
CA GLY A 156 17.73 -10.34 8.75
C GLY A 156 16.75 -10.15 7.60
N GLN A 157 15.82 -11.12 7.41
CA GLN A 157 14.73 -10.96 6.43
C GLN A 157 13.79 -9.83 6.83
N LEU A 158 13.52 -9.65 8.13
CA LEU A 158 12.67 -8.57 8.63
C LEU A 158 13.27 -7.20 8.32
N SER A 159 14.58 -7.02 8.53
CA SER A 159 15.29 -5.80 8.14
C SER A 159 15.16 -5.50 6.64
N GLN A 160 15.31 -6.52 5.78
CA GLN A 160 15.14 -6.34 4.34
C GLN A 160 13.70 -5.94 3.95
N GLU A 161 12.68 -6.49 4.63
CA GLU A 161 11.30 -6.06 4.39
C GLU A 161 11.02 -4.64 4.88
N LEU A 162 11.66 -4.21 5.98
CA LEU A 162 11.59 -2.82 6.43
C LEU A 162 12.18 -1.86 5.38
N GLU A 163 13.35 -2.17 4.83
CA GLU A 163 13.96 -1.38 3.75
C GLU A 163 13.05 -1.29 2.52
N LYS A 164 12.38 -2.39 2.14
CA LYS A 164 11.40 -2.38 1.05
C LYS A 164 10.20 -1.47 1.35
N ILE A 165 9.71 -1.48 2.59
CA ILE A 165 8.62 -0.59 3.01
C ILE A 165 9.05 0.88 2.91
N GLU A 166 10.27 1.21 3.34
CA GLU A 166 10.82 2.56 3.24
C GLU A 166 10.97 3.01 1.79
N GLN A 167 11.51 2.16 0.92
CA GLN A 167 11.63 2.44 -0.51
C GLN A 167 10.25 2.70 -1.13
N LYS A 168 9.25 1.89 -0.78
CA LYS A 168 7.87 2.07 -1.25
C LYS A 168 7.26 3.37 -0.73
N ARG A 169 7.48 3.72 0.53
CA ARG A 169 7.06 5.00 1.12
C ARG A 169 7.67 6.17 0.35
N ALA A 170 8.98 6.16 0.10
CA ALA A 170 9.67 7.20 -0.64
C ALA A 170 9.16 7.30 -2.10
N GLN A 171 8.95 6.17 -2.77
CA GLN A 171 8.41 6.14 -4.13
C GLN A 171 7.00 6.75 -4.20
N LEU A 172 6.12 6.39 -3.27
CA LEU A 172 4.76 6.94 -3.22
C LEU A 172 4.79 8.44 -2.94
N GLN A 173 5.65 8.90 -2.04
CA GLN A 173 5.81 10.32 -1.75
C GLN A 173 6.27 11.11 -2.99
N GLN A 174 7.21 10.55 -3.77
CA GLN A 174 7.63 11.15 -5.04
C GLN A 174 6.50 11.20 -6.08
N GLN A 175 5.69 10.13 -6.17
CA GLN A 175 4.53 10.10 -7.06
C GLN A 175 3.49 11.15 -6.68
N HIS A 176 3.23 11.33 -5.38
CA HIS A 176 2.35 12.38 -4.88
C HIS A 176 2.87 13.77 -5.24
N ALA A 177 4.15 14.05 -4.99
CA ALA A 177 4.76 15.33 -5.36
C ALA A 177 4.68 15.61 -6.87
N ALA A 178 4.96 14.61 -7.71
CA ALA A 178 4.86 14.73 -9.16
C ALA A 178 3.41 14.98 -9.62
N PHE A 179 2.44 14.29 -9.00
CA PHE A 179 1.03 14.51 -9.27
C PHE A 179 0.60 15.94 -8.91
N ASP A 180 0.97 16.42 -7.73
CA ASP A 180 0.63 17.77 -7.27
C ASP A 180 1.26 18.85 -8.16
N GLN A 181 2.50 18.65 -8.61
CA GLN A 181 3.14 19.53 -9.60
C GLN A 181 2.38 19.56 -10.93
N SER A 182 1.97 18.38 -11.44
CA SER A 182 1.20 18.30 -12.69
C SER A 182 -0.16 19.00 -12.57
N ARG A 183 -0.81 18.89 -11.40
CA ARG A 183 -2.06 19.58 -11.11
C ARG A 183 -1.88 21.08 -11.03
N GLY A 184 -0.79 21.56 -10.41
CA GLY A 184 -0.43 22.97 -10.37
C GLY A 184 -0.32 23.57 -11.77
N GLN A 185 0.42 22.91 -12.67
CA GLN A 185 0.58 23.35 -14.06
C GLN A 185 -0.75 23.45 -14.82
N LEU A 186 -1.66 22.49 -14.61
CA LEU A 186 -3.00 22.53 -15.23
C LEU A 186 -3.85 23.69 -14.69
N VAL A 187 -3.75 23.97 -13.39
CA VAL A 187 -4.45 25.11 -12.78
C VAL A 187 -3.88 26.43 -13.31
N ASP A 188 -2.56 26.58 -13.39
CA ASP A 188 -1.90 27.78 -13.89
C ASP A 188 -2.23 28.02 -15.38
N GLN A 189 -2.20 26.96 -16.19
CA GLN A 189 -2.60 27.03 -17.60
C GLN A 189 -4.07 27.45 -17.74
N ALA A 190 -4.97 26.87 -16.94
CA ALA A 190 -6.37 27.23 -16.96
C ALA A 190 -6.60 28.70 -16.52
N GLN A 191 -5.82 29.20 -15.56
CA GLN A 191 -5.87 30.60 -15.14
C GLN A 191 -5.39 31.53 -16.26
N LEU A 192 -4.28 31.21 -16.92
CA LEU A 192 -3.77 31.99 -18.05
C LEU A 192 -4.77 32.04 -19.20
N SER A 193 -5.38 30.90 -19.57
CA SER A 193 -6.41 30.85 -20.61
C SER A 193 -7.64 31.70 -20.25
N ARG A 194 -8.04 31.72 -18.97
CA ARG A 194 -9.14 32.60 -18.50
C ARG A 194 -8.76 34.07 -18.62
N GLN A 195 -7.54 34.45 -18.25
CA GLN A 195 -7.06 35.83 -18.38
C GLN A 195 -7.02 36.27 -19.84
N GLN A 196 -6.51 35.43 -20.75
CA GLN A 196 -6.49 35.71 -22.19
C GLN A 196 -7.92 35.87 -22.74
N THR A 197 -8.83 34.99 -22.34
CA THR A 197 -10.24 35.07 -22.77
C THR A 197 -10.91 36.34 -22.24
N ALA A 198 -10.65 36.72 -20.99
CA ALA A 198 -11.19 37.95 -20.41
C ALA A 198 -10.65 39.21 -21.12
N GLN A 199 -9.37 39.23 -21.47
CA GLN A 199 -8.77 40.34 -22.25
C GLN A 199 -9.36 40.43 -23.66
N ALA A 200 -9.50 39.30 -24.35
CA ALA A 200 -10.14 39.26 -25.66
C ALA A 200 -11.60 39.75 -25.62
N ALA A 201 -12.36 39.34 -24.59
CA ALA A 201 -13.73 39.80 -24.37
C ALA A 201 -13.80 41.31 -24.08
N ALA A 202 -12.85 41.86 -23.31
CA ALA A 202 -12.77 43.30 -23.04
C ALA A 202 -12.48 44.12 -24.32
N MET A 203 -11.57 43.65 -25.17
CA MET A 203 -11.27 44.32 -26.45
C MET A 203 -12.46 44.28 -27.42
N GLY A 204 -13.16 43.15 -27.51
CA GLY A 204 -14.38 43.03 -28.32
C GLY A 204 -15.49 43.98 -27.87
N ARG A 205 -15.61 44.22 -26.56
CA ARG A 205 -16.62 45.15 -26.00
C ARG A 205 -16.37 46.61 -26.43
N ASN A 206 -15.10 47.03 -26.52
CA ASN A 206 -14.76 48.41 -26.89
C ASN A 206 -14.96 48.70 -28.38
N GLN A 207 -14.70 47.72 -29.26
CA GLN A 207 -14.97 47.89 -30.70
C GLN A 207 -16.48 47.85 -31.03
N GLY A 208 -17.28 47.10 -30.27
CA GLY A 208 -18.73 47.00 -30.47
C GLY A 208 -19.56 48.18 -29.92
N SER A 209 -18.98 49.07 -29.11
CA SER A 209 -19.71 50.21 -28.51
C SER A 209 -19.94 51.39 -29.46
N GLY A 210 -19.42 51.34 -30.69
CA GLY A 210 -19.53 52.42 -31.68
C GLY A 210 -20.69 52.31 -32.67
N GLY A 211 -21.47 51.22 -32.66
CA GLY A 211 -22.61 51.06 -33.55
C GLY A 211 -23.62 50.08 -32.98
N GLY A 212 -24.87 50.53 -32.80
CA GLY A 212 -25.98 49.75 -32.24
C GLY A 212 -26.43 48.56 -33.11
N GLY A 213 -25.55 47.62 -33.37
CA GLY A 213 -25.85 46.31 -33.95
C GLY A 213 -25.89 45.27 -32.84
N GLY A 214 -27.06 44.66 -32.63
CA GLY A 214 -27.36 43.76 -31.51
C GLY A 214 -26.27 42.73 -31.22
N ALA A 215 -25.94 42.58 -29.94
CA ALA A 215 -25.01 41.58 -29.44
C ALA A 215 -25.35 40.19 -29.99
N TYR A 216 -24.54 39.73 -30.94
CA TYR A 216 -24.65 38.39 -31.50
C TYR A 216 -24.18 37.41 -30.41
N SER A 217 -25.11 37.03 -29.54
CA SER A 217 -24.91 35.89 -28.66
C SER A 217 -24.81 34.66 -29.56
N PRO A 218 -23.71 33.89 -29.57
CA PRO A 218 -23.66 32.62 -30.32
C PRO A 218 -24.65 31.59 -29.75
N TYR A 219 -25.21 31.85 -28.57
CA TYR A 219 -26.39 31.19 -28.01
C TYR A 219 -27.65 32.05 -28.18
N GLY A 220 -27.75 32.72 -29.33
CA GLY A 220 -28.89 33.56 -29.69
C GLY A 220 -30.10 32.68 -29.94
N ASN A 221 -30.90 32.52 -28.89
CA ASN A 221 -32.33 32.23 -28.87
C ASN A 221 -32.93 31.82 -30.24
N GLN A 222 -32.54 30.65 -30.74
CA GLN A 222 -33.20 30.06 -31.90
C GLN A 222 -34.51 29.50 -31.39
N GLY A 223 -35.54 30.33 -31.48
CA GLY A 223 -36.89 30.03 -31.06
C GLY A 223 -37.36 28.68 -31.58
N GLY A 224 -38.03 27.93 -30.70
CA GLY A 224 -38.89 26.81 -31.05
C GLY A 224 -38.22 25.44 -31.17
N GLY A 225 -36.89 25.34 -31.15
CA GLY A 225 -36.19 24.06 -31.17
C GLY A 225 -36.09 23.48 -29.76
N LYS A 226 -36.74 22.32 -29.52
CA LYS A 226 -36.49 21.48 -28.34
C LYS A 226 -34.99 21.44 -28.05
N PRO A 227 -34.52 21.61 -26.79
CA PRO A 227 -33.11 21.48 -26.47
C PRO A 227 -32.59 20.15 -27.01
N PRO A 228 -31.33 20.05 -27.49
CA PRO A 228 -30.79 18.86 -28.16
C PRO A 228 -30.75 17.57 -27.31
N PHE A 229 -31.32 17.60 -26.10
CA PHE A 229 -31.51 16.47 -25.19
C PHE A 229 -32.91 16.49 -24.53
N ALA A 230 -33.88 17.23 -25.07
CA ALA A 230 -35.24 17.29 -24.52
C ALA A 230 -35.96 15.93 -24.61
N ASP A 231 -35.64 15.15 -25.65
CA ASP A 231 -36.26 13.86 -25.93
C ASP A 231 -35.42 12.67 -25.40
N SER A 232 -34.32 12.90 -24.66
CA SER A 232 -33.59 11.82 -24.01
C SER A 232 -34.23 11.46 -22.66
N HIS A 233 -35.37 10.78 -22.71
CA HIS A 233 -35.95 10.02 -21.58
C HIS A 233 -35.19 8.71 -21.32
N GLY A 234 -33.87 8.70 -21.48
CA GLY A 234 -33.03 7.52 -21.35
C GLY A 234 -32.07 7.66 -20.18
N SER A 235 -32.24 6.80 -19.17
CA SER A 235 -31.28 6.44 -18.11
C SER A 235 -30.16 7.48 -17.85
N GLY A 236 -30.51 8.55 -17.15
CA GLY A 236 -29.62 9.66 -16.87
C GLY A 236 -28.44 9.24 -15.98
N MET A 237 -27.24 9.33 -16.54
CA MET A 237 -25.97 9.24 -15.81
C MET A 237 -25.68 10.64 -15.24
N THR A 238 -25.96 10.86 -13.95
CA THR A 238 -25.75 12.16 -13.30
C THR A 238 -24.32 12.24 -12.76
N LEU A 239 -23.55 13.20 -13.29
CA LEU A 239 -22.28 13.62 -12.71
C LEU A 239 -22.54 14.69 -11.67
N THR A 240 -22.22 14.39 -10.41
CA THR A 240 -22.30 15.36 -9.31
C THR A 240 -20.89 15.61 -8.78
N SER A 241 -20.45 16.88 -8.78
CA SER A 241 -19.19 17.30 -8.17
C SER A 241 -19.43 17.79 -6.75
N GLY A 242 -18.88 17.10 -5.76
CA GLY A 242 -18.90 17.52 -4.36
C GLY A 242 -17.51 17.93 -3.85
N PRO A 243 -17.41 18.41 -2.59
CA PRO A 243 -16.15 18.86 -1.98
C PRO A 243 -15.07 17.76 -1.85
N PHE A 244 -15.43 16.49 -2.09
CA PHE A 244 -14.51 15.34 -2.08
C PHE A 244 -14.26 14.72 -3.47
N GLY A 245 -14.64 15.41 -4.55
CA GLY A 245 -14.41 14.94 -5.93
C GLY A 245 -15.69 14.79 -6.76
N ALA A 246 -15.52 14.38 -8.02
CA ALA A 246 -16.63 14.07 -8.91
C ALA A 246 -17.05 12.60 -8.73
N PHE A 247 -18.34 12.36 -8.50
CA PHE A 247 -18.91 11.01 -8.42
C PHE A 247 -19.89 10.85 -9.59
N VAL A 248 -19.85 9.68 -10.23
CA VAL A 248 -20.81 9.29 -11.27
C VAL A 248 -21.85 8.41 -10.59
N SER A 249 -23.10 8.89 -10.53
CA SER A 249 -24.24 8.09 -10.07
C SER A 249 -24.95 7.52 -11.30
N MET A 250 -25.04 6.20 -11.38
CA MET A 250 -25.90 5.52 -12.35
C MET A 250 -27.19 5.12 -11.66
N SER A 251 -28.27 5.85 -11.93
CA SER A 251 -29.61 5.44 -11.50
C SER A 251 -30.14 4.38 -12.47
N LEU A 252 -29.98 3.11 -12.11
CA LEU A 252 -30.69 2.02 -12.77
C LEU A 252 -32.15 2.08 -12.30
N GLY A 253 -33.02 2.65 -13.12
CA GLY A 253 -34.47 2.61 -12.89
C GLY A 253 -34.93 1.15 -12.74
N ASN A 254 -35.81 0.91 -11.77
CA ASN A 254 -36.45 -0.38 -11.53
C ASN A 254 -37.04 -0.93 -12.84
N PHE A 255 -36.73 -2.19 -13.12
CA PHE A 255 -37.49 -3.03 -14.04
C PHE A 255 -38.71 -3.59 -13.31
#